data_AF-A0A4Y8JPP0-F1
#
_entry.id   AF-A0A4Y8JPP0-F1
#
_cell.length_a   1.000
_cell.length_b   1.000
_cell.length_c   1.000
_cell.angle_alpha   90.00
_cell.angle_beta   90.00
_cell.angle_gamma   90.00
#
_symmetry.space_group_name_H-M   'P 1'
#
loop_
_entity.id
_entity.type
_entity.pdbx_description
1 polymer ?
#
loop_
_entity_poly.entity_id
_entity_poly.type
_entity_poly.pdbx_seq_one_letter_code
_entity_poly.pdbx_strand_id
1 'polypeptide(L)'
;MGRYLRERLMSGTALDRNAIIIGLRDLVAELRNSGEVAGIRLVGGAALALCYFDRGTTQDLDVLHVRPGSDDSVAAAAERVALKHGWDAKWLNFEVTKADAVPTLVRVVEWETIYDEDGIV
;
A
#
# COMPACT_ATOMS: atom_id res chain seq x y z
N MET A 1 0.86 -1.18 -40.33
CA MET A 1 1.76 -1.78 -39.32
C MET A 1 2.17 -0.68 -38.35
N GLY A 2 1.73 -0.72 -37.09
CA GLY A 2 2.15 0.26 -36.07
C GLY A 2 1.01 1.00 -35.36
N ARG A 3 0.26 0.30 -34.51
CA ARG A 3 -0.55 0.94 -33.45
C ARG A 3 -0.88 0.04 -32.25
N TYR A 4 -0.05 -0.97 -31.97
CA TYR A 4 -0.29 -1.95 -30.89
C TYR A 4 0.86 -2.08 -29.88
N LEU A 5 1.81 -1.15 -29.86
CA LEU A 5 2.98 -1.20 -28.97
C LEU A 5 3.12 0.01 -28.05
N ARG A 6 2.00 0.56 -27.56
CA ARG A 6 2.06 1.62 -26.53
C ARG A 6 1.24 1.37 -25.26
N GLU A 7 0.48 0.28 -25.17
CA GLU A 7 -0.28 -0.06 -23.95
C GLU A 7 0.38 -1.14 -23.09
N ARG A 8 1.52 -1.71 -23.52
CA ARG A 8 2.16 -2.84 -22.82
C ARG A 8 3.28 -2.46 -21.86
N LEU A 9 3.34 -1.21 -21.40
CA LEU A 9 4.38 -0.73 -20.48
C LEU A 9 3.87 0.14 -19.32
N MET A 10 2.55 0.23 -19.10
CA MET A 10 1.94 0.91 -17.93
C MET A 10 0.70 0.16 -17.42
N SER A 11 0.79 -1.15 -17.23
CA SER A 11 -0.30 -1.95 -16.69
C SER A 11 -0.26 -1.99 -15.16
N GLY A 12 -0.39 -0.83 -14.50
CA GLY A 12 -0.73 -0.80 -13.08
C GLY A 12 -2.19 -1.24 -12.89
N THR A 13 -2.45 -2.16 -11.98
CA THR A 13 -3.83 -2.58 -11.69
C THR A 13 -4.60 -1.39 -11.12
N ALA A 14 -5.75 -1.04 -11.68
CA ALA A 14 -6.58 0.02 -11.13
C ALA A 14 -7.23 -0.45 -9.82
N LEU A 15 -6.78 0.08 -8.68
CA LEU A 15 -7.30 -0.19 -7.36
C LEU A 15 -8.29 0.90 -6.98
N ASP A 16 -9.57 0.53 -6.96
CA ASP A 16 -10.61 1.35 -6.33
C ASP A 16 -10.59 1.20 -4.79
N ARG A 17 -11.41 1.99 -4.10
CA ARG A 17 -11.49 1.96 -2.63
C ARG A 17 -11.81 0.58 -2.06
N ASN A 18 -12.65 -0.21 -2.71
CA ASN A 18 -13.00 -1.55 -2.23
C ASN A 18 -11.84 -2.51 -2.42
N ALA A 19 -11.16 -2.45 -3.57
CA ALA A 19 -9.95 -3.22 -3.81
C ALA A 19 -8.87 -2.90 -2.78
N ILE A 20 -8.65 -1.61 -2.49
CA ILE A 20 -7.71 -1.16 -1.45
C ILE A 20 -8.06 -1.77 -0.09
N ILE A 21 -9.32 -1.66 0.36
CA ILE A 21 -9.75 -2.19 1.66
C ILE A 21 -9.60 -3.71 1.73
N ILE A 22 -9.95 -4.44 0.66
CA ILE A 22 -9.77 -5.89 0.58
C ILE A 22 -8.29 -6.26 0.64
N GLY A 23 -7.45 -5.55 -0.11
CA GLY A 23 -5.99 -5.75 -0.13
C GLY A 23 -5.36 -5.56 1.24
N LEU A 24 -5.73 -4.49 1.96
CA LEU A 24 -5.24 -4.22 3.31
C LEU A 24 -5.68 -5.28 4.31
N ARG A 25 -6.94 -5.74 4.24
CA ARG A 25 -7.43 -6.82 5.12
C ARG A 25 -6.70 -8.13 4.87
N ASP A 26 -6.48 -8.47 3.60
CA ASP A 26 -5.74 -9.67 3.24
C ASP A 26 -4.26 -9.55 3.63
N LEU A 27 -3.66 -8.36 3.54
CA LEU A 27 -2.30 -8.10 4.02
C LEU A 27 -2.18 -8.35 5.53
N VAL A 28 -3.12 -7.82 6.31
CA VAL A 28 -3.18 -8.07 7.76
C VAL A 28 -3.32 -9.56 8.06
N ALA A 29 -4.18 -10.27 7.33
CA ALA A 29 -4.36 -11.71 7.50
C ALA A 29 -3.08 -12.49 7.18
N GLU A 30 -2.37 -12.13 6.12
CA GLU A 30 -1.09 -12.74 5.76
C GLU A 30 0.01 -12.50 6.81
N LEU A 31 0.08 -11.29 7.36
CA LEU A 31 1.01 -10.95 8.44
C LEU A 31 0.71 -11.75 9.71
N ARG A 32 -0.57 -11.80 10.12
CA ARG A 32 -1.02 -12.62 11.25
C ARG A 32 -0.72 -14.10 11.09
N ASN A 33 -1.03 -14.67 9.93
CA ASN A 33 -0.78 -16.08 9.64
C ASN A 33 0.72 -16.42 9.69
N SER A 34 1.59 -15.42 9.45
CA SER A 34 3.04 -15.55 9.53
C SER A 34 3.59 -15.28 10.94
N GLY A 35 2.75 -14.86 11.90
CA GLY A 35 3.17 -14.46 13.24
C GLY A 35 3.94 -13.14 13.29
N GLU A 36 3.80 -12.31 12.24
CA GLU A 36 4.52 -11.06 12.08
C GLU A 36 3.75 -9.88 12.69
N VAL A 37 4.49 -8.91 13.24
CA VAL A 37 3.99 -7.60 13.67
C VAL A 37 4.47 -6.54 12.69
N ALA A 38 3.65 -5.53 12.41
CA ALA A 38 4.00 -4.49 11.44
C ALA A 38 3.30 -3.17 11.77
N GLY A 39 4.05 -2.07 11.78
CA GLY A 39 3.48 -0.74 11.63
C GLY A 39 3.56 -0.27 10.17
N ILE A 40 2.43 0.11 9.59
CA ILE A 40 2.34 0.54 8.19
C ILE A 40 1.61 1.89 8.12
N ARG A 41 2.26 2.89 7.53
CA ARG A 41 1.65 4.20 7.27
C ARG A 41 1.39 4.37 5.79
N LEU A 42 0.13 4.57 5.43
CA LEU A 42 -0.27 4.92 4.07
C LEU A 42 -0.06 6.42 3.84
N VAL A 43 0.47 6.78 2.67
CA VAL A 43 0.65 8.18 2.27
C VAL A 43 0.19 8.40 0.83
N GLY A 44 0.29 9.64 0.34
CA GLY A 44 0.05 9.97 -1.06
C GLY A 44 -1.40 9.79 -1.52
N GLY A 45 -1.56 9.46 -2.81
CA GLY A 45 -2.86 9.33 -3.46
C GLY A 45 -3.74 8.23 -2.86
N ALA A 46 -3.13 7.16 -2.35
CA ALA A 46 -3.84 6.05 -1.70
C ALA A 46 -4.50 6.47 -0.38
N ALA A 47 -3.78 7.19 0.49
CA ALA A 47 -4.35 7.72 1.73
C ALA A 47 -5.52 8.68 1.48
N LEU A 48 -5.36 9.56 0.48
CA LEU A 48 -6.43 10.47 0.07
C LEU A 48 -7.65 9.72 -0.50
N ALA A 49 -7.43 8.69 -1.31
CA ALA A 49 -8.51 7.86 -1.86
C ALA A 49 -9.28 7.12 -0.76
N LEU A 50 -8.59 6.64 0.28
CA LEU A 50 -9.20 5.91 1.38
C LEU A 50 -10.11 6.81 2.26
N CYS A 51 -9.64 8.02 2.57
CA CYS A 51 -10.28 8.93 3.50
C CYS A 51 -11.27 9.92 2.84
N TYR A 52 -11.05 10.33 1.58
CA TYR A 52 -11.74 11.50 1.02
C TYR A 52 -12.39 11.31 -0.36
N PHE A 53 -12.13 10.23 -1.10
CA PHE A 53 -12.71 10.03 -2.44
C PHE A 53 -13.54 8.75 -2.57
N ASP A 54 -14.81 8.90 -2.93
CA ASP A 54 -15.70 7.79 -3.31
C ASP A 54 -15.46 7.29 -4.74
N ARG A 55 -14.78 8.09 -5.59
CA ARG A 55 -14.53 7.80 -7.01
C ARG A 55 -13.13 8.23 -7.42
N GLY A 56 -12.15 7.39 -7.08
CA GLY A 56 -10.78 7.49 -7.57
C GLY A 56 -10.16 6.09 -7.61
N THR A 57 -9.48 5.76 -8.71
CA THR A 57 -8.64 4.57 -8.81
C THR A 57 -7.18 4.99 -8.69
N THR A 58 -6.43 4.40 -7.77
CA THR A 58 -4.96 4.50 -7.75
C THR A 58 -4.37 3.26 -8.42
N GLN A 59 -3.12 3.33 -8.87
CA GLN A 59 -2.43 2.15 -9.43
C GLN A 59 -1.69 1.35 -8.35
N ASP A 60 -1.33 2.03 -7.27
CA ASP A 60 -0.50 1.52 -6.20
C ASP A 60 -0.74 2.29 -4.88
N LEU A 61 -0.27 1.70 -3.79
CA LEU A 61 -0.23 2.28 -2.45
C LEU A 61 1.23 2.55 -2.07
N ASP A 62 1.52 3.83 -1.87
CA ASP A 62 2.76 4.28 -1.25
C ASP A 62 2.68 4.08 0.27
N VAL A 63 3.64 3.34 0.82
CA VAL A 63 3.69 3.07 2.25
C VAL A 63 5.02 3.43 2.88
N LEU A 64 4.95 3.87 4.14
CA LEU A 64 6.07 4.06 5.03
C LEU A 64 6.01 3.01 6.13
N HIS A 65 7.15 2.43 6.46
CA HIS A 65 7.23 1.52 7.59
C HIS A 65 7.33 2.28 8.91
N VAL A 66 6.62 1.78 9.92
CA VAL A 66 6.73 2.17 11.32
C VAL A 66 7.03 0.92 12.12
N ARG A 67 7.97 1.00 13.05
CA ARG A 67 8.25 -0.13 13.95
C ARG A 67 7.01 -0.45 14.79
N PRO A 68 6.76 -1.74 15.11
CA PRO A 68 7.62 -2.91 14.90
C PRO A 68 7.49 -3.54 13.50
N GLY A 69 8.37 -4.49 13.16
CA GLY A 69 8.34 -5.25 11.90
C GLY A 69 9.53 -5.00 10.98
N SER A 70 9.44 -5.52 9.75
CA SER A 70 10.42 -5.30 8.68
C SER A 70 9.76 -5.09 7.33
N ASP A 71 10.38 -4.26 6.48
CA ASP A 71 9.92 -4.01 5.10
C ASP A 71 9.84 -5.31 4.30
N ASP A 72 10.75 -6.25 4.53
CA ASP A 72 10.78 -7.55 3.86
C ASP A 72 9.57 -8.41 4.22
N SER A 73 9.18 -8.45 5.50
CA SER A 73 7.99 -9.20 5.97
C SER A 73 6.71 -8.64 5.33
N VAL A 74 6.59 -7.30 5.29
CA VAL A 74 5.43 -6.62 4.69
C VAL A 74 5.41 -6.79 3.17
N ALA A 75 6.56 -6.67 2.50
CA ALA A 75 6.68 -6.88 1.05
C ALA A 75 6.32 -8.32 0.66
N ALA A 76 6.81 -9.32 1.40
CA ALA A 76 6.49 -10.72 1.15
C ALA A 76 4.99 -11.01 1.36
N ALA A 77 4.37 -10.42 2.38
CA ALA A 77 2.92 -10.52 2.59
C ALA A 77 2.14 -9.84 1.45
N ALA A 78 2.58 -8.65 1.02
CA ALA A 78 1.96 -7.94 -0.10
C ALA A 78 2.06 -8.69 -1.43
N GLU A 79 3.18 -9.39 -1.70
CA GLU A 79 3.32 -10.22 -2.89
C GLU A 79 2.31 -11.38 -2.90
N ARG A 80 2.06 -12.01 -1.75
CA ARG A 80 1.03 -13.07 -1.63
C ARG A 80 -0.37 -12.54 -1.90
N VAL A 81 -0.69 -11.34 -1.41
CA VAL A 81 -1.96 -10.66 -1.72
C VAL A 81 -2.07 -10.36 -3.22
N ALA A 82 -1.00 -9.88 -3.85
CA ALA A 82 -0.99 -9.60 -5.29
C ALA A 82 -1.28 -10.86 -6.10
N LEU A 83 -0.62 -11.98 -5.77
CA LEU A 83 -0.85 -13.30 -6.36
C LEU A 83 -2.29 -13.77 -6.18
N LYS A 84 -2.88 -13.58 -4.99
CA LYS A 84 -4.26 -13.98 -4.67
C LYS A 84 -5.30 -13.26 -5.55
N HIS A 85 -5.07 -11.97 -5.83
CA HIS A 85 -6.01 -11.13 -6.58
C HIS A 85 -5.65 -10.93 -8.06
N GLY A 86 -4.49 -11.44 -8.50
CA GLY A 86 -3.97 -11.20 -9.84
C GLY A 86 -3.57 -9.74 -10.07
N TRP A 87 -3.15 -9.04 -9.01
CA TRP A 87 -2.70 -7.65 -9.08
C TRP A 87 -1.21 -7.56 -9.45
N ASP A 88 -0.77 -6.35 -9.81
CA ASP A 88 0.65 -6.05 -9.94
C ASP A 88 1.36 -6.23 -8.59
N ALA A 89 2.54 -6.87 -8.57
CA ALA A 89 3.30 -7.10 -7.34
C ALA A 89 3.72 -5.78 -6.65
N LYS A 90 3.72 -4.66 -7.38
CA LYS A 90 4.02 -3.32 -6.86
C LYS A 90 2.79 -2.56 -6.35
N TRP A 91 1.63 -3.22 -6.23
CA TRP A 91 0.41 -2.61 -5.70
C TRP A 91 0.61 -1.99 -4.31
N LEU A 92 1.58 -2.48 -3.54
CA LEU A 92 2.10 -1.88 -2.31
C LEU A 92 3.61 -1.74 -2.43
N ASN A 93 4.14 -0.54 -2.24
CA ASN A 93 5.56 -0.28 -2.36
C ASN A 93 6.06 0.79 -1.37
N PHE A 94 7.37 0.78 -1.12
CA PHE A 94 8.04 1.69 -0.19
C PHE A 94 8.79 2.82 -0.91
N GLU A 95 8.48 3.13 -2.17
CA GLU A 95 9.28 4.08 -2.97
C GLU A 95 9.30 5.50 -2.38
N VAL A 96 8.24 5.87 -1.67
CA VAL A 96 8.10 7.15 -0.95
C VAL A 96 9.15 7.38 0.15
N THR A 97 9.78 6.33 0.67
CA THR A 97 10.89 6.45 1.64
C THR A 97 12.15 7.09 1.03
N LYS A 98 12.30 7.07 -0.29
CA LYS A 98 13.49 7.58 -0.99
C LYS A 98 13.44 9.09 -1.29
N ALA A 99 12.28 9.73 -1.11
CA ALA A 99 12.00 11.03 -1.70
C ALA A 99 11.83 12.19 -0.70
N ASP A 100 12.15 12.02 0.59
CA ASP A 100 11.83 13.01 1.65
C ASP A 100 10.38 13.51 1.58
N ALA A 101 9.47 12.65 1.12
CA ALA A 101 8.12 13.01 0.71
C ALA A 101 7.20 13.37 1.89
N VAL A 102 7.65 13.13 3.12
CA VAL A 102 6.98 13.57 4.34
C VAL A 102 7.65 14.85 4.82
N PRO A 103 6.97 16.01 4.79
CA PRO A 103 7.53 17.27 5.26
C PRO A 103 7.62 17.28 6.79
N THR A 104 8.67 16.67 7.34
CA THR A 104 8.93 16.59 8.79
C THR A 104 9.72 17.80 9.33
N LEU A 105 10.29 18.62 8.44
CA LEU A 105 11.26 19.65 8.82
C LEU A 105 10.64 20.89 9.51
N VAL A 106 9.34 21.16 9.29
CA VAL A 106 8.70 22.42 9.74
C VAL A 106 7.36 22.20 10.47
N ARG A 107 6.78 21.00 10.40
CA ARG A 107 5.48 20.70 11.03
C ARG A 107 5.45 19.29 11.59
N VAL A 108 4.83 19.14 12.76
CA VAL A 108 4.49 17.81 13.30
C VAL A 108 3.48 17.18 12.36
N VAL A 109 3.77 15.97 11.89
CA VAL A 109 2.84 15.17 11.10
C VAL A 109 2.01 14.34 12.07
N GLU A 110 0.70 14.59 12.06
CA GLU A 110 -0.28 13.78 12.79
C GLU A 110 -0.73 12.62 11.91
N TRP A 111 -0.90 11.45 12.53
CA TRP A 111 -1.32 10.22 11.87
C TRP A 111 -2.68 9.80 12.43
N GLU A 112 -3.56 9.38 11.54
CA GLU A 112 -4.85 8.78 11.90
C GLU A 112 -4.74 7.25 11.80
N THR A 113 -5.00 6.57 12.90
CA THR A 113 -5.02 5.10 12.94
C THR A 113 -6.35 4.60 12.40
N ILE A 114 -6.31 3.86 11.30
CA ILE A 114 -7.49 3.23 10.68
C ILE A 114 -7.64 1.74 11.06
N TYR A 115 -6.60 1.16 11.66
CA TYR A 115 -6.54 -0.23 12.10
C TYR A 115 -5.51 -0.38 13.23
N ASP A 116 -5.81 -1.16 14.27
CA ASP A 116 -4.87 -1.52 15.35
C ASP A 116 -5.37 -2.80 16.02
N GLU A 117 -4.73 -3.93 15.73
CA GLU A 117 -5.05 -5.21 16.35
C GLU A 117 -3.87 -6.19 16.23
N ASP A 118 -3.64 -7.00 17.27
CA ASP A 118 -2.59 -8.04 17.34
C ASP A 118 -1.17 -7.55 17.02
N GLY A 119 -0.86 -6.28 17.31
CA GLY A 119 0.46 -5.70 17.03
C GLY A 119 0.68 -5.32 15.56
N ILE A 120 -0.39 -5.31 14.76
CA ILE A 120 -0.42 -4.74 13.41
C ILE A 120 -1.19 -3.42 13.47
N VAL A 121 -0.53 -2.33 13.06
CA VAL A 121 -1.04 -0.95 13.14
C VAL A 121 -0.88 -0.25 11.80
#